data_AF-A0A0M3JEC0-F1
#
_entry.id   AF-A0A0M3JEC0-F1
#
_cell.length_a   1.000
_cell.length_b   1.000
_cell.length_c   1.000
_cell.angle_alpha   90.00
_cell.angle_beta   90.00
_cell.angle_gamma   90.00
#
_symmetry.space_group_name_H-M   'P 1'
#
loop_
_entity.id
_entity.type
_entity.pdbx_description
1 polymer ?
#
loop_
_entity_poly.entity_id
_entity_poly.type
_entity_poly.pdbx_seq_one_letter_code
_entity_poly.pdbx_strand_id
1 'polypeptide(L)' 'LAFFFPRIIFNDFQMTAAQSRTLNRPCVLMNFYDMHDLWHFSSSFAAFFALITLPLIDINLRDTPVSEIDKF' A
#
# COMPACT_ATOMS: atom_id res chain seq x y z
N LEU A 1 -8.42 -1.57 0.23
CA LEU A 1 -7.53 -0.58 0.89
C LEU A 1 -8.14 0.82 1.03
N ALA A 2 -9.05 1.27 0.17
CA ALA A 2 -9.66 2.62 0.25
C ALA A 2 -10.62 2.85 1.45
N PHE A 3 -10.97 1.81 2.21
CA PHE A 3 -11.98 1.89 3.27
C PHE A 3 -11.44 2.34 4.64
N PHE A 4 -10.11 2.43 4.81
CA PHE A 4 -9.50 2.75 6.10
C PHE A 4 -9.13 4.22 6.30
N PHE A 5 -9.16 5.06 5.26
CA PHE A 5 -8.69 6.45 5.35
C PHE A 5 -9.64 7.39 4.59
N PRO A 6 -10.43 8.23 5.30
CA PRO A 6 -11.24 9.25 4.63
C PRO A 6 -10.33 10.15 3.78
N ARG A 7 -10.84 10.60 2.63
CA ARG A 7 -10.10 11.46 1.68
C ARG A 7 -9.81 12.82 2.32
N ILE A 8 -8.71 12.88 3.07
CA ILE A 8 -8.12 14.09 3.64
C ILE A 8 -6.96 14.50 2.73
N ILE A 9 -6.83 15.79 2.46
CA ILE A 9 -5.69 16.32 1.69
C ILE A 9 -4.51 16.44 2.66
N PHE A 10 -3.44 15.68 2.39
CA PHE A 10 -2.19 15.67 3.16
C PHE A 10 -1.03 16.31 2.39
N ASN A 11 -1.16 16.44 1.08
CA ASN A 11 -0.17 17.03 0.20
C ASN A 11 -0.85 17.67 -1.02
N ASP A 12 -0.17 18.64 -1.62
CA ASP A 12 -0.55 19.24 -2.90
C ASP A 12 0.70 19.46 -3.77
N PHE A 13 0.67 18.93 -4.99
CA PHE A 13 1.75 19.03 -5.97
C PHE A 13 1.73 20.36 -6.76
N GLN A 14 0.63 21.11 -6.70
CA GLN A 14 0.50 22.44 -7.32
C GLN A 14 1.08 23.55 -6.42
N MET A 15 1.29 23.27 -5.14
CA MET A 15 1.85 24.20 -4.16
C MET A 15 3.38 24.11 -4.08
N THR A 16 4.02 25.19 -3.62
CA THR A 16 5.44 25.11 -3.22
C THR A 16 5.62 24.15 -2.05
N ALA A 17 6.82 23.60 -1.88
CA ALA A 17 7.12 22.67 -0.79
C ALA A 17 6.82 23.27 0.61
N ALA A 18 7.03 24.57 0.80
CA ALA A 18 6.72 25.24 2.06
C ALA A 18 5.21 25.37 2.32
N GLN A 19 4.42 25.69 1.28
CA GLN A 19 2.97 25.76 1.37
C GLN A 19 2.35 24.38 1.59
N SER A 20 2.81 23.37 0.86
CA SER A 20 2.33 21.99 0.98
C SER A 20 2.52 21.45 2.40
N ARG A 21 3.64 21.78 3.07
CA ARG A 21 3.92 21.39 4.48
C ARG A 21 2.89 21.91 5.49
N THR A 22 2.14 22.97 5.17
CA THR A 22 1.07 23.47 6.05
C THR A 22 -0.14 22.53 6.12
N LEU A 23 -0.23 21.57 5.19
CA LEU A 23 -1.29 20.55 5.13
C LEU A 23 -0.96 19.30 5.96
N ASN A 24 0.28 19.17 6.45
CA ASN A 24 0.71 18.02 7.26
C ASN A 24 -0.12 17.89 8.53
N ARG A 25 -0.36 16.64 8.95
CA ARG A 25 -1.08 16.36 10.21
C ARG A 25 -0.11 16.14 11.36
N PRO A 26 -0.58 16.22 12.62
CA PRO A 26 0.25 15.89 13.77
C PRO A 26 0.86 14.49 13.61
N CYS A 27 2.17 14.38 13.87
CA CYS A 27 2.87 13.11 13.78
C CYS A 27 2.40 12.15 14.88
N VAL A 28 2.28 10.88 14.55
CA VAL A 28 1.75 9.82 15.43
C VAL A 28 2.82 8.80 15.81
N LEU A 29 3.92 8.73 15.06
CA LEU A 29 5.02 7.79 15.31
C LEU A 29 6.37 8.53 15.26
N MET A 30 7.18 8.33 16.30
CA MET A 30 8.55 8.88 16.44
C MET A 30 8.65 10.40 16.30
N ASN A 31 7.54 11.12 16.48
CA ASN A 31 7.44 12.56 16.22
C ASN A 31 7.89 12.97 14.79
N PHE A 32 7.73 12.06 13.83
CA PHE A 32 8.19 12.26 12.45
C PHE A 32 7.15 11.80 11.43
N TYR A 33 6.53 10.63 11.64
CA TYR A 33 5.57 10.06 10.70
C TYR A 33 4.14 10.39 11.10
N ASP A 34 3.34 10.86 10.14
CA ASP A 34 1.89 10.97 10.28
C ASP A 34 1.17 9.72 9.72
N MET A 35 -0.16 9.73 9.77
CA MET A 35 -0.96 8.59 9.29
C MET A 35 -0.85 8.38 7.77
N HIS A 36 -0.58 9.43 6.98
CA HIS A 36 -0.40 9.33 5.53
C HIS A 36 0.90 8.62 5.20
N ASP A 37 1.98 8.93 5.91
CA ASP A 37 3.26 8.24 5.76
C ASP A 37 3.14 6.74 6.11
N LEU A 38 2.48 6.43 7.22
CA LEU A 38 2.25 5.04 7.64
C LEU A 38 1.35 4.28 6.67
N TRP A 39 0.39 4.95 6.04
CA TRP A 39 -0.42 4.36 4.97
C TRP A 39 0.43 4.00 3.74
N HIS A 40 1.32 4.89 3.29
CA HIS A 40 2.22 4.60 2.20
C HIS A 40 3.16 3.43 2.52
N PHE A 41 3.71 3.40 3.74
CA PHE A 41 4.57 2.31 4.20
C PHE A 41 3.82 0.98 4.20
N SER A 42 2.69 0.89 4.93
CA SER A 42 1.90 -0.34 5.02
C SER A 42 1.38 -0.83 3.67
N SER A 43 0.94 0.07 2.79
CA SER A 43 0.48 -0.29 1.44
C SER A 43 1.60 -0.88 0.58
N SER A 44 2.83 -0.37 0.71
CA SER A 44 4.00 -0.88 -0.02
C SER A 44 4.38 -2.29 0.46
N PHE A 45 4.34 -2.54 1.78
CA PHE A 45 4.54 -3.88 2.34
C PHE A 45 3.44 -4.84 1.89
N ALA A 46 2.18 -4.41 1.93
CA ALA A 46 1.06 -5.23 1.45
C ALA A 46 1.23 -5.60 -0.04
N ALA A 47 1.62 -4.65 -0.89
CA ALA A 47 1.90 -4.90 -2.30
C ALA A 47 3.07 -5.88 -2.49
N PHE A 48 4.18 -5.68 -1.77
CA PHE A 48 5.34 -6.58 -1.81
C PHE A 48 4.98 -8.00 -1.41
N PHE A 49 4.29 -8.17 -0.28
CA PHE A 49 3.85 -9.49 0.17
C PHE A 49 2.83 -10.11 -0.77
N ALA A 50 1.93 -9.33 -1.39
CA ALA A 50 1.02 -9.86 -2.40
C ALA A 50 1.78 -10.42 -3.62
N LEU A 51 2.78 -9.69 -4.11
CA LEU A 51 3.61 -10.13 -5.25
C LEU A 51 4.43 -11.39 -4.95
N ILE A 52 4.80 -11.62 -3.69
CA ILE A 52 5.51 -12.83 -3.28
C ILE A 52 4.54 -13.97 -2.96
N THR A 53 3.48 -13.68 -2.21
CA THR A 53 2.58 -14.71 -1.67
C THR A 53 1.72 -15.36 -2.75
N LEU A 54 1.25 -14.58 -3.73
CA LEU A 54 0.44 -15.12 -4.83
C LEU A 54 1.17 -16.23 -5.61
N PRO A 55 2.40 -16.02 -6.14
CA PRO A 55 3.11 -17.10 -6.82
C PRO A 55 3.58 -18.23 -5.88
N LEU A 56 3.76 -17.94 -4.59
CA LEU A 56 4.05 -19.01 -3.61
C LEU A 56 2.84 -19.91 -3.38
N ILE A 57 1.63 -19.35 -3.35
CA ILE A 57 0.40 -20.15 -3.25
C ILE A 57 0.25 -21.02 -4.51
N ASP A 58 0.54 -20.48 -5.69
CA ASP A 58 0.42 -21.18 -6.97
C ASP A 58 1.58 -22.13 -7.29
N ILE A 59 2.55 -22.32 -6.37
CA ILE A 59 3.78 -23.06 -6.66
C ILE A 59 3.53 -24.54 -7.03
N ASN A 60 2.46 -25.14 -6.51
CA ASN A 60 2.08 -26.52 -6.79
C ASN A 60 1.45 -26.70 -8.19
N LEU A 61 1.00 -25.63 -8.82
CA LEU A 61 0.43 -25.63 -10.17
C LEU A 61 1.47 -25.29 -11.25
N ARG A 62 2.73 -25.03 -10.86
CA ARG A 62 3.79 -24.55 -11.75
C ARG A 62 4.00 -25.42 -12.99
N ASP A 63 3.94 -26.73 -12.83
CA ASP A 63 4.14 -27.70 -13.91
C ASP A 63 2.83 -28.40 -14.33
N THR A 64 1.70 -27.96 -13.80
CA THR A 64 0.38 -28.52 -14.12
C THR A 64 -0.14 -27.87 -15.40
N PRO A 65 -0.45 -28.64 -16.46
CA PRO A 65 -1.11 -28.11 -17.65
C PRO A 65 -2.42 -27.42 -17.27
N VAL A 66 -2.74 -26.28 -17.89
CA VAL A 66 -3.94 -25.49 -17.57
C VAL A 66 -5.25 -26.29 -17.71
N SER A 67 -5.26 -27.32 -18.54
CA SER A 67 -6.39 -28.26 -18.71
C SER A 67 -6.63 -29.17 -17.50
N GLU A 68 -5.62 -29.38 -16.67
CA GLU A 68 -5.63 -30.28 -15.51
C GLU A 68 -5.78 -29.53 -14.18
N ILE A 69 -5.77 -28.19 -14.21
CA ILE A 69 -6.03 -27.37 -13.02
C ILE A 69 -7.51 -27.49 -12.65
N ASP A 70 -7.76 -28.05 -11.47
CA ASP A 70 -9.10 -28.08 -10.89
C ASP A 70 -9.58 -26.65 -10.61
N LYS A 71 -10.75 -26.33 -11.15
CA LYS A 71 -11.29 -24.96 -11.06
C LYS A 71 -12.27 -24.84 -9.90
N PHE A 72 -12.99 -25.91 -9.53
CA PHE A 72 -13.93 -26.01 -8.41
C PHE A 72 -14.41 -27.45 -8.22
#